data_AF-A0AAD8A0T5-F1
#
_entry.id   AF-A0AAD8A0T5-F1
#
_cell.length_a   1.000
_cell.length_b   1.000
_cell.length_c   1.000
_cell.angle_alpha   90.00
_cell.angle_beta   90.00
_cell.angle_gamma   90.00
#
_symmetry.space_group_name_H-M   'P 1'
#
loop_
_entity.id
_entity.type
_entity.pdbx_description
1 polymer ?
#
loop_
_entity_poly.entity_id
_entity_poly.type
_entity_poly.pdbx_seq_one_letter_code
_entity_poly.pdbx_strand_id
1 'polypeptide(L)'
;MWRKGYNTPADYNDNQLYCGGRETQWNTHGGNCGECGDNYGDARPRAHENGGTYGTGLVVEKYAAGSVITTVAKLTANHKGLFYYRLCPLEYAGQLETEACFEKYPLQLLSGDFEYTVPNSNTGDFEVQLVLPQGVTCDQCVFQWTYVTGNSWGVCANGTGALGCGPQEHFRSCSDIRVYQEWNFSQNRFIAIIERNISRQVQVTSLSENYEHGMLMDPVNRSSMWRKGYKTPHNYDDDGLYCGEVMQDWERENWKCGVCGDSYSERVPRQNENKGYYGYSTYKSGSTIKAVVELTANHWGRFYFHLCPLPNKDQVETEECFKTHPVNLANGEKYYRVITHKTGNFEVELALPNDVTCEQCVLRWTYVVVNYV
;
A
#
# COMPACT_ATOMS: atom_id res chain seq x y z
N MET A 1 -16.20 2.05 1.37
CA MET A 1 -15.31 2.13 0.18
C MET A 1 -15.95 2.88 -0.98
N TRP A 2 -17.05 2.41 -1.58
CA TRP A 2 -17.70 3.04 -2.75
C TRP A 2 -17.97 4.55 -2.62
N ARG A 3 -18.35 5.05 -1.43
CA ARG A 3 -18.53 6.49 -1.15
C ARG A 3 -17.29 7.35 -1.39
N LYS A 4 -16.10 6.74 -1.43
CA LYS A 4 -14.80 7.37 -1.68
C LYS A 4 -14.28 7.12 -3.10
N GLY A 5 -15.08 6.54 -3.99
CA GLY A 5 -14.74 6.34 -5.40
C GLY A 5 -14.04 5.02 -5.74
N TYR A 6 -13.83 4.14 -4.74
CA TYR A 6 -13.31 2.79 -4.98
C TYR A 6 -14.28 1.98 -5.86
N ASN A 7 -13.73 1.23 -6.83
CA ASN A 7 -14.48 0.32 -7.69
C ASN A 7 -14.90 -0.95 -6.91
N THR A 8 -15.82 -0.77 -5.97
CA THR A 8 -16.37 -1.81 -5.08
C THR A 8 -17.89 -1.77 -5.14
N PRO A 9 -18.59 -2.89 -4.91
CA PRO A 9 -20.05 -2.89 -4.84
C PRO A 9 -20.54 -1.84 -3.84
N ALA A 10 -21.56 -1.08 -4.21
CA ALA A 10 -22.15 -0.10 -3.32
C ALA A 10 -23.02 -0.80 -2.27
N ASP A 11 -22.78 -0.51 -1.00
CA ASP A 11 -23.73 -0.74 0.07
C ASP A 11 -24.34 0.60 0.50
N TYR A 12 -25.60 0.83 0.13
CA TYR A 12 -26.33 2.04 0.50
C TYR A 12 -26.81 2.02 1.96
N ASN A 13 -26.76 0.85 2.60
CA ASN A 13 -27.06 0.63 4.01
C ASN A 13 -25.77 0.36 4.80
N ASP A 14 -24.63 0.90 4.37
CA ASP A 14 -23.32 0.74 5.05
C ASP A 14 -23.30 1.26 6.50
N ASN A 15 -24.33 2.00 6.92
CA ASN A 15 -24.57 2.42 8.29
C ASN A 15 -25.43 1.43 9.12
N GLN A 16 -25.71 0.22 8.60
CA GLN A 16 -26.60 -0.78 9.19
C GLN A 16 -25.89 -2.10 9.56
N LEU A 17 -24.57 -2.04 9.81
CA LEU A 17 -23.77 -3.19 10.24
C LEU A 17 -23.95 -3.47 11.75
N TYR A 18 -25.20 -3.68 12.15
CA TYR A 18 -25.67 -3.79 13.55
C TYR A 18 -25.87 -5.24 14.02
N CYS A 19 -25.06 -6.18 13.52
CA CYS A 19 -25.07 -7.59 13.95
C CYS A 19 -26.39 -8.34 13.70
N GLY A 20 -27.20 -7.90 12.72
CA GLY A 20 -28.56 -8.43 12.49
C GLY A 20 -29.63 -7.89 13.47
N GLY A 21 -29.26 -6.94 14.33
CA GLY A 21 -30.12 -6.20 15.25
C GLY A 21 -29.99 -6.70 16.68
N ARG A 22 -30.21 -5.81 17.66
CA ARG A 22 -30.04 -6.13 19.10
C ARG A 22 -30.74 -7.42 19.53
N GLU A 23 -32.00 -7.63 19.15
CA GLU A 23 -32.72 -8.84 19.56
C GLU A 23 -32.12 -10.10 18.94
N THR A 24 -31.77 -10.08 17.65
CA THR A 24 -31.11 -11.19 16.96
C THR A 24 -29.77 -11.52 17.62
N GLN A 25 -28.93 -10.51 17.82
CA GLN A 25 -27.61 -10.63 18.44
C GLN A 25 -27.72 -11.32 19.82
N TRP A 26 -28.55 -10.80 20.72
CA TRP A 26 -28.57 -11.24 22.11
C TRP A 26 -29.46 -12.45 22.37
N ASN A 27 -30.67 -12.48 21.80
CA ASN A 27 -31.62 -13.56 22.08
C ASN A 27 -31.39 -14.80 21.22
N THR A 28 -30.87 -14.64 20.00
CA THR A 28 -30.65 -15.76 19.07
C THR A 28 -29.20 -16.22 19.07
N HIS A 29 -28.25 -15.29 19.11
CA HIS A 29 -26.82 -15.58 18.97
C HIS A 29 -26.01 -15.40 20.26
N GLY A 30 -26.67 -15.22 21.40
CA GLY A 30 -26.01 -15.17 22.71
C GLY A 30 -25.05 -13.99 22.88
N GLY A 31 -25.28 -12.90 22.17
CA GLY A 31 -24.43 -11.71 22.14
C GLY A 31 -23.42 -11.68 21.00
N ASN A 32 -23.27 -12.80 20.26
CA ASN A 32 -22.32 -12.87 19.15
C ASN A 32 -22.74 -12.03 17.95
N CYS A 33 -21.76 -11.47 17.27
CA CYS A 33 -21.89 -10.64 16.08
C CYS A 33 -20.93 -11.15 15.01
N GLY A 34 -21.25 -10.96 13.72
CA GLY A 34 -20.27 -11.20 12.66
C GLY A 34 -19.02 -10.32 12.86
N GLU A 35 -17.88 -10.83 12.44
CA GLU A 35 -16.58 -10.18 12.62
C GLU A 35 -16.57 -8.75 12.05
N CYS A 36 -17.32 -8.50 10.97
CA CYS A 36 -17.41 -7.20 10.32
C CYS A 36 -18.81 -6.57 10.37
N GLY A 37 -19.66 -6.98 11.33
CA GLY A 37 -20.95 -6.35 11.65
C GLY A 37 -22.17 -6.96 10.97
N ASP A 38 -21.97 -7.97 10.14
CA ASP A 38 -23.03 -8.82 9.60
C ASP A 38 -23.75 -9.63 10.70
N ASN A 39 -24.91 -10.21 10.37
CA ASN A 39 -25.61 -11.12 11.25
C ASN A 39 -24.75 -12.37 11.52
N TYR A 40 -24.58 -12.73 12.79
CA TYR A 40 -23.80 -13.91 13.18
C TYR A 40 -24.33 -15.22 12.60
N GLY A 41 -25.65 -15.33 12.34
CA GLY A 41 -26.24 -16.52 11.72
C GLY A 41 -25.89 -16.74 10.26
N ASP A 42 -25.36 -15.73 9.56
CA ASP A 42 -25.01 -15.83 8.13
C ASP A 42 -23.75 -16.68 7.93
N ALA A 43 -23.67 -17.38 6.79
CA ALA A 43 -22.53 -18.22 6.45
C ALA A 43 -21.28 -17.39 6.15
N ARG A 44 -20.11 -17.89 6.56
CA ARG A 44 -18.82 -17.26 6.28
C ARG A 44 -18.26 -17.66 4.89
N PRO A 45 -17.57 -16.76 4.16
CA PRO A 45 -17.42 -15.34 4.46
C PRO A 45 -18.76 -14.61 4.34
N ARG A 46 -19.09 -13.83 5.38
CA ARG A 46 -20.25 -12.92 5.33
C ARG A 46 -19.94 -11.77 4.39
N ALA A 47 -20.95 -10.94 4.08
CA ALA A 47 -20.82 -9.93 3.04
C ALA A 47 -19.65 -8.94 3.28
N HIS A 48 -19.36 -8.60 4.54
CA HIS A 48 -18.32 -7.64 4.90
C HIS A 48 -17.01 -8.29 5.38
N GLU A 49 -16.93 -9.62 5.37
CA GLU A 49 -15.72 -10.35 5.73
C GLU A 49 -14.81 -10.55 4.52
N ASN A 50 -13.53 -10.88 4.76
CA ASN A 50 -12.58 -11.12 3.68
C ASN A 50 -13.06 -12.23 2.72
N GLY A 51 -13.12 -11.94 1.42
CA GLY A 51 -13.69 -12.82 0.39
C GLY A 51 -15.22 -12.71 0.23
N GLY A 52 -15.88 -11.89 1.04
CA GLY A 52 -17.29 -11.50 0.88
C GLY A 52 -17.51 -10.46 -0.22
N THR A 53 -18.77 -10.10 -0.47
CA THR A 53 -19.16 -9.12 -1.50
C THR A 53 -18.43 -7.78 -1.36
N TYR A 54 -18.24 -7.31 -0.13
CA TYR A 54 -17.63 -6.02 0.19
C TYR A 54 -16.20 -6.15 0.74
N GLY A 55 -15.84 -7.30 1.32
CA GLY A 55 -14.48 -7.60 1.78
C GLY A 55 -13.58 -8.05 0.63
N THR A 56 -13.23 -7.13 -0.26
CA THR A 56 -12.42 -7.43 -1.46
C THR A 56 -10.93 -7.63 -1.15
N GLY A 57 -10.50 -7.42 0.10
CA GLY A 57 -9.10 -7.45 0.53
C GLY A 57 -8.26 -6.28 0.01
N LEU A 58 -8.90 -5.23 -0.51
CA LEU A 58 -8.21 -4.05 -1.04
C LEU A 58 -7.72 -3.20 0.13
N VAL A 59 -6.41 -3.12 0.30
CA VAL A 59 -5.78 -2.26 1.31
C VAL A 59 -6.10 -0.79 1.02
N VAL A 60 -6.86 -0.15 1.91
CA VAL A 60 -7.33 1.23 1.75
C VAL A 60 -6.40 2.27 2.36
N GLU A 61 -5.50 1.87 3.25
CA GLU A 61 -4.54 2.78 3.90
C GLU A 61 -3.32 2.02 4.47
N LYS A 62 -2.20 2.72 4.63
CA LYS A 62 -0.94 2.16 5.17
C LYS A 62 -0.47 2.98 6.37
N TYR A 63 -0.06 2.31 7.44
CA TYR A 63 0.39 2.96 8.67
C TYR A 63 1.67 2.34 9.21
N ALA A 64 2.49 3.14 9.89
CA ALA A 64 3.66 2.64 10.58
C ALA A 64 3.27 1.96 11.91
N ALA A 65 3.91 0.84 12.24
CA ALA A 65 3.77 0.15 13.52
C ALA A 65 4.22 1.08 14.66
N GLY A 66 3.42 1.17 15.73
CA GLY A 66 3.66 2.13 16.80
C GLY A 66 3.22 3.57 16.50
N SER A 67 2.76 3.88 15.29
CA SER A 67 2.29 5.24 14.97
C SER A 67 0.96 5.57 15.62
N VAL A 68 0.74 6.86 15.83
CA VAL A 68 -0.57 7.41 16.19
C VAL A 68 -1.35 7.66 14.90
N ILE A 69 -2.54 7.08 14.81
CA ILE A 69 -3.45 7.27 13.68
C ILE A 69 -4.73 7.96 14.14
N THR A 70 -5.36 8.73 13.24
CA THR A 70 -6.69 9.30 13.46
C THR A 70 -7.72 8.52 12.66
N THR A 71 -8.69 7.93 13.35
CA THR A 71 -9.85 7.28 12.73
C THR A 71 -11.05 8.19 12.74
N VAL A 72 -11.99 7.95 11.81
CA VAL A 72 -13.22 8.75 11.70
C VAL A 72 -14.42 7.81 11.66
N ALA A 73 -15.23 7.83 12.71
CA ALA A 73 -16.52 7.14 12.75
C ALA A 73 -17.65 8.13 12.44
N LYS A 74 -18.44 7.88 11.39
CA LYS A 74 -19.61 8.71 11.05
C LYS A 74 -20.88 8.13 11.67
N LEU A 75 -21.43 8.79 12.68
CA LEU A 75 -22.72 8.42 13.25
C LEU A 75 -23.86 9.15 12.53
N THR A 76 -24.65 8.41 11.75
CA THR A 76 -25.90 8.94 11.16
C THR A 76 -27.03 9.04 12.19
N ALA A 77 -26.97 8.20 13.22
CA ALA A 77 -27.76 8.29 14.43
C ALA A 77 -26.82 8.03 15.63
N ASN A 78 -26.89 8.87 16.65
CA ASN A 78 -26.04 8.74 17.83
C ASN A 78 -26.84 8.12 18.99
N HIS A 79 -26.39 6.96 19.45
CA HIS A 79 -27.03 6.16 20.49
C HIS A 79 -26.22 6.14 21.80
N LYS A 80 -25.32 7.11 22.00
CA LYS A 80 -24.38 7.19 23.16
C LYS A 80 -23.53 5.92 23.28
N GLY A 81 -22.86 5.69 24.41
CA GLY A 81 -22.04 4.49 24.60
C GLY A 81 -20.59 4.74 24.21
N LEU A 82 -19.93 3.75 23.61
CA LEU A 82 -18.49 3.77 23.42
C LEU A 82 -18.02 3.10 22.13
N PHE A 83 -16.88 3.55 21.61
CA PHE A 83 -16.14 2.88 20.56
C PHE A 83 -14.96 2.12 21.14
N TYR A 84 -14.63 0.99 20.54
CA TYR A 84 -13.32 0.36 20.71
C TYR A 84 -12.83 -0.20 19.39
N TYR A 85 -11.53 -0.43 19.31
CA TYR A 85 -10.85 -0.78 18.08
C TYR A 85 -9.93 -1.99 18.28
N ARG A 86 -9.85 -2.83 17.27
CA ARG A 86 -9.00 -4.03 17.26
C ARG A 86 -8.35 -4.20 15.89
N LEU A 87 -7.24 -4.90 15.87
CA LEU A 87 -6.53 -5.25 14.65
C LEU A 87 -6.47 -6.77 14.52
N CYS A 88 -6.57 -7.28 13.30
CA CYS A 88 -6.25 -8.66 12.98
C CYS A 88 -5.19 -8.69 11.88
N PRO A 89 -3.91 -8.95 12.20
CA PRO A 89 -2.86 -9.20 11.22
C PRO A 89 -3.13 -10.53 10.53
N LEU A 90 -3.46 -10.52 9.24
CA LEU A 90 -3.63 -11.76 8.48
C LEU A 90 -2.25 -12.33 8.13
N GLU A 91 -2.14 -13.65 8.12
CA GLU A 91 -0.95 -14.41 7.72
C GLU A 91 -0.76 -14.42 6.20
N TYR A 92 -1.85 -14.34 5.43
CA TYR A 92 -1.83 -14.28 3.97
C TYR A 92 -3.09 -13.60 3.41
N ALA A 93 -2.98 -13.07 2.18
CA ALA A 93 -4.09 -12.42 1.50
C ALA A 93 -5.28 -13.37 1.31
N GLY A 94 -6.47 -12.92 1.66
CA GLY A 94 -7.69 -13.73 1.60
C GLY A 94 -7.91 -14.69 2.79
N GLN A 95 -7.06 -14.67 3.81
CA GLN A 95 -7.35 -15.37 5.07
C GLN A 95 -8.59 -14.74 5.74
N LEU A 96 -9.50 -15.58 6.22
CA LEU A 96 -10.62 -15.11 7.05
C LEU A 96 -10.14 -14.62 8.42
N GLU A 97 -10.49 -13.38 8.74
CA GLU A 97 -10.36 -12.80 10.07
C GLU A 97 -11.25 -13.55 11.08
N THR A 98 -10.84 -13.55 12.35
CA THR A 98 -11.57 -14.24 13.43
C THR A 98 -11.58 -13.38 14.67
N GLU A 99 -12.60 -13.54 15.52
CA GLU A 99 -12.63 -12.84 16.82
C GLU A 99 -11.38 -13.13 17.65
N ALA A 100 -10.87 -14.37 17.62
CA ALA A 100 -9.63 -14.76 18.32
C ALA A 100 -8.38 -13.98 17.84
N CYS A 101 -8.33 -13.61 16.55
CA CYS A 101 -7.28 -12.76 16.02
C CYS A 101 -7.41 -11.32 16.54
N PHE A 102 -8.62 -10.76 16.50
CA PHE A 102 -8.90 -9.41 16.99
C PHE A 102 -8.63 -9.25 18.50
N GLU A 103 -9.01 -10.24 19.30
CA GLU A 103 -8.79 -10.24 20.75
C GLU A 103 -7.30 -10.19 21.14
N LYS A 104 -6.42 -10.66 20.26
CA LYS A 104 -4.96 -10.62 20.48
C LYS A 104 -4.37 -9.23 20.30
N TYR A 105 -5.02 -8.34 19.55
CA TYR A 105 -4.50 -7.01 19.23
C TYR A 105 -5.55 -5.89 19.45
N PRO A 106 -5.96 -5.64 20.72
CA PRO A 106 -6.74 -4.46 21.05
C PRO A 106 -5.91 -3.19 20.82
N LEU A 107 -6.54 -2.14 20.31
CA LEU A 107 -5.86 -0.88 20.01
C LEU A 107 -6.14 0.15 21.10
N GLN A 108 -5.06 0.73 21.62
CA GLN A 108 -5.12 1.72 22.69
C GLN A 108 -5.36 3.10 22.10
N LEU A 109 -6.21 3.90 22.74
CA LEU A 109 -6.36 5.31 22.45
C LEU A 109 -5.07 6.05 22.81
N LEU A 110 -4.87 7.23 22.21
CA LEU A 110 -3.75 8.10 22.57
C LEU A 110 -3.78 8.51 24.06
N SER A 111 -4.95 8.51 24.70
CA SER A 111 -5.11 8.78 26.14
C SER A 111 -4.55 7.66 27.05
N GLY A 112 -4.33 6.47 26.50
CA GLY A 112 -3.99 5.26 27.25
C GLY A 112 -5.17 4.35 27.58
N ASP A 113 -6.41 4.78 27.31
CA ASP A 113 -7.60 3.93 27.47
C ASP A 113 -7.81 3.03 26.24
N PHE A 114 -8.72 2.06 26.32
CA PHE A 114 -9.11 1.23 25.17
C PHE A 114 -10.53 1.54 24.65
N GLU A 115 -11.30 2.32 25.41
CA GLU A 115 -12.69 2.63 25.10
C GLU A 115 -12.85 4.15 24.97
N TYR A 116 -13.34 4.58 23.81
CA TYR A 116 -13.67 5.98 23.56
C TYR A 116 -15.13 6.20 23.89
N THR A 117 -15.42 6.92 24.98
CA THR A 117 -16.80 7.30 25.31
C THR A 117 -17.29 8.37 24.34
N VAL A 118 -18.43 8.13 23.68
CA VAL A 118 -19.02 9.09 22.75
C VAL A 118 -19.43 10.36 23.53
N PRO A 119 -18.82 11.53 23.27
CA PRO A 119 -18.81 12.65 24.21
C PRO A 119 -20.12 13.45 24.26
N ASN A 120 -20.97 13.31 23.25
CA ASN A 120 -22.23 14.04 23.13
C ASN A 120 -23.23 13.22 22.29
N SER A 121 -24.45 13.74 22.13
CA SER A 121 -25.51 13.08 21.34
C SER A 121 -25.64 13.62 19.91
N ASN A 122 -24.65 14.35 19.41
CA ASN A 122 -24.69 14.90 18.04
C ASN A 122 -24.44 13.79 17.01
N THR A 123 -25.01 13.94 15.83
CA THR A 123 -24.64 13.13 14.65
C THR A 123 -23.46 13.77 13.92
N GLY A 124 -22.74 12.99 13.12
CA GLY A 124 -21.63 13.48 12.31
C GLY A 124 -20.38 12.63 12.47
N ASP A 125 -19.24 13.25 12.17
CA ASP A 125 -17.93 12.60 12.17
C ASP A 125 -17.31 12.72 13.56
N PHE A 126 -16.88 11.59 14.11
CA PHE A 126 -16.18 11.48 15.39
C PHE A 126 -14.76 11.01 15.12
N GLU A 127 -13.80 11.89 15.40
CA GLU A 127 -12.38 11.59 15.23
C GLU A 127 -11.80 10.98 16.51
N VAL A 128 -11.10 9.86 16.37
CA VAL A 128 -10.48 9.16 17.51
C VAL A 128 -9.02 8.84 17.18
N GLN A 129 -8.12 9.32 18.03
CA GLN A 129 -6.69 9.05 17.92
C GLN A 129 -6.33 7.79 18.71
N LEU A 130 -5.62 6.89 18.05
CA LEU A 130 -5.22 5.60 18.60
C LEU A 130 -3.80 5.23 18.18
N VAL A 131 -3.18 4.35 18.94
CA VAL A 131 -1.79 3.90 18.76
C VAL A 131 -1.82 2.49 18.18
N LEU A 132 -1.19 2.30 17.02
CA LEU A 132 -0.99 0.96 16.47
C LEU A 132 0.06 0.19 17.28
N PRO A 133 -0.04 -1.14 17.43
CA PRO A 133 0.86 -1.88 18.28
C PRO A 133 2.29 -1.85 17.72
N GLN A 134 3.28 -1.60 18.57
CA GLN A 134 4.67 -1.66 18.16
C GLN A 134 5.05 -3.10 17.80
N GLY A 135 5.81 -3.28 16.71
CA GLY A 135 6.30 -4.59 16.27
C GLY A 135 5.22 -5.50 15.66
N VAL A 136 4.00 -5.01 15.46
CA VAL A 136 2.96 -5.71 14.71
C VAL A 136 2.94 -5.17 13.29
N THR A 137 3.18 -6.05 12.32
CA THR A 137 3.18 -5.73 10.89
C THR A 137 2.35 -6.75 10.13
N CYS A 138 1.72 -6.32 9.04
CA CYS A 138 0.90 -7.16 8.17
C CYS A 138 0.70 -6.48 6.81
N ASP A 139 0.79 -7.26 5.74
CA ASP A 139 0.54 -6.79 4.36
C ASP A 139 -0.95 -6.56 4.09
N GLN A 140 -1.80 -7.39 4.72
CA GLN A 140 -3.23 -7.16 4.88
C GLN A 140 -3.59 -7.36 6.36
N CYS A 141 -4.05 -6.31 7.01
CA CYS A 141 -4.60 -6.34 8.35
C CYS A 141 -6.07 -5.95 8.27
N VAL A 142 -6.93 -6.65 9.00
CA VAL A 142 -8.31 -6.20 9.18
C VAL A 142 -8.35 -5.29 10.40
N PHE A 143 -8.71 -4.02 10.19
CA PHE A 143 -8.94 -3.04 11.25
C PHE A 143 -10.43 -3.03 11.60
N GLN A 144 -10.79 -3.41 12.82
CA GLN A 144 -12.17 -3.49 13.28
C GLN A 144 -12.50 -2.31 14.20
N TRP A 145 -13.54 -1.56 13.84
CA TRP A 145 -14.23 -0.64 14.74
C TRP A 145 -15.46 -1.33 15.30
N THR A 146 -15.66 -1.24 16.62
CA THR A 146 -16.91 -1.63 17.27
C THR A 146 -17.51 -0.44 18.00
N TYR A 147 -18.81 -0.22 17.81
CA TYR A 147 -19.61 0.71 18.57
C TYR A 147 -20.61 -0.04 19.44
N VAL A 148 -20.43 0.04 20.76
CA VAL A 148 -21.41 -0.43 21.73
C VAL A 148 -22.30 0.75 22.12
N THR A 149 -23.56 0.70 21.70
CA THR A 149 -24.54 1.73 22.02
C THR A 149 -24.82 1.82 23.53
N GLY A 150 -25.43 2.91 23.99
CA GLY A 150 -25.68 3.17 25.42
C GLY A 150 -27.09 3.69 25.72
N ASN A 151 -28.03 3.50 24.81
CA ASN A 151 -29.40 4.03 24.91
C ASN A 151 -30.43 3.00 25.38
N SER A 152 -30.05 1.73 25.56
CA SER A 152 -30.96 0.70 26.09
C SER A 152 -30.85 0.59 27.61
N TRP A 153 -31.98 0.43 28.30
CA TRP A 153 -32.00 0.16 29.74
C TRP A 153 -31.72 -1.32 30.01
N GLY A 154 -30.95 -1.61 31.05
CA GLY A 154 -30.73 -2.97 31.53
C GLY A 154 -30.10 -3.02 32.91
N VAL A 155 -29.76 -4.23 33.35
CA VAL A 155 -29.18 -4.49 34.68
C VAL A 155 -27.66 -4.46 34.60
N CYS A 156 -27.03 -3.61 35.41
CA CYS A 156 -25.59 -3.47 35.53
C CYS A 156 -25.00 -4.62 36.37
N ALA A 157 -23.67 -4.80 36.35
CA ALA A 157 -22.99 -5.86 37.09
C ALA A 157 -23.23 -5.83 38.62
N ASN A 158 -23.52 -4.66 39.19
CA ASN A 158 -23.85 -4.49 40.61
C ASN A 158 -25.34 -4.78 40.94
N GLY A 159 -26.13 -5.25 39.97
CA GLY A 159 -27.56 -5.53 40.13
C GLY A 159 -28.49 -4.33 40.03
N THR A 160 -27.96 -3.10 39.88
CA THR A 160 -28.77 -1.91 39.66
C THR A 160 -29.21 -1.79 38.21
N GLY A 161 -30.31 -1.09 37.94
CA GLY A 161 -30.81 -0.87 36.59
C GLY A 161 -30.50 0.54 36.09
N ALA A 162 -29.89 0.65 34.90
CA ALA A 162 -29.54 1.93 34.29
C ALA A 162 -29.50 1.88 32.75
N LEU A 163 -29.50 3.05 32.11
CA LEU A 163 -29.21 3.16 30.68
C LEU A 163 -27.77 2.75 30.39
N GLY A 164 -27.56 2.05 29.27
CA GLY A 164 -26.25 1.53 28.86
C GLY A 164 -25.83 0.25 29.59
N CYS A 165 -26.63 -0.25 30.53
CA CYS A 165 -26.38 -1.51 31.20
C CYS A 165 -27.08 -2.69 30.53
N GLY A 166 -26.52 -3.89 30.72
CA GLY A 166 -27.02 -5.11 30.07
C GLY A 166 -26.86 -5.08 28.55
N PRO A 167 -27.58 -5.95 27.82
CA PRO A 167 -27.49 -6.08 26.36
C PRO A 167 -27.71 -4.75 25.62
N GLN A 168 -26.71 -4.30 24.87
CA GLN A 168 -26.76 -3.11 24.00
C GLN A 168 -26.65 -3.51 22.53
N GLU A 169 -27.18 -2.70 21.62
CA GLU A 169 -26.92 -2.92 20.19
C GLU A 169 -25.46 -2.63 19.87
N HIS A 170 -24.84 -3.52 19.09
CA HIS A 170 -23.48 -3.33 18.61
C HIS A 170 -23.49 -3.03 17.11
N PHE A 171 -22.61 -2.14 16.69
CA PHE A 171 -22.23 -1.99 15.29
C PHE A 171 -20.78 -2.40 15.14
N ARG A 172 -20.44 -3.10 14.06
CA ARG A 172 -19.05 -3.38 13.70
C ARG A 172 -18.78 -3.00 12.26
N SER A 173 -17.55 -2.62 11.97
CA SER A 173 -17.09 -2.41 10.60
C SER A 173 -15.62 -2.77 10.50
N CYS A 174 -15.23 -3.29 9.35
CA CYS A 174 -13.87 -3.69 9.04
C CYS A 174 -13.29 -2.80 7.93
N SER A 175 -11.98 -2.59 7.97
CA SER A 175 -11.22 -1.95 6.89
C SER A 175 -9.90 -2.68 6.70
N ASP A 176 -9.58 -3.04 5.46
CA ASP A 176 -8.29 -3.64 5.13
C ASP A 176 -7.21 -2.56 5.09
N ILE A 177 -6.23 -2.64 5.99
CA ILE A 177 -5.10 -1.71 6.08
C ILE A 177 -3.78 -2.47 6.02
N ARG A 178 -2.68 -1.76 5.82
CA ARG A 178 -1.33 -2.30 5.98
C ARG A 178 -0.64 -1.67 7.15
N VAL A 179 0.05 -2.47 7.96
CA VAL A 179 0.93 -1.97 9.03
C VAL A 179 2.37 -2.39 8.76
N TYR A 180 3.29 -1.43 8.65
CA TYR A 180 4.70 -1.66 8.33
C TYR A 180 5.63 -1.16 9.45
N GLN A 181 6.81 -1.75 9.63
CA GLN A 181 7.75 -1.30 10.67
C GLN A 181 8.50 -0.03 10.23
N GLU A 182 8.45 1.03 11.03
CA GLU A 182 9.29 2.23 10.83
C GLU A 182 10.65 2.06 11.52
N TRP A 183 11.75 2.36 10.82
CA TRP A 183 13.10 2.33 11.36
C TRP A 183 13.57 3.74 11.74
N ASN A 184 13.59 4.05 13.04
CA ASN A 184 14.08 5.34 13.55
C ASN A 184 15.60 5.31 13.78
N PHE A 185 16.37 5.91 12.86
CA PHE A 185 17.85 5.98 12.91
C PHE A 185 18.44 6.97 13.94
N SER A 186 17.63 7.56 14.82
CA SER A 186 18.06 8.70 15.66
C SER A 186 18.58 8.36 17.07
N GLN A 187 18.68 7.10 17.50
CA GLN A 187 19.05 6.77 18.89
C GLN A 187 20.23 5.79 19.10
N ASN A 188 20.76 5.10 18.08
CA ASN A 188 21.81 4.10 18.29
C ASN A 188 23.12 4.40 17.55
N ARG A 189 23.90 5.37 18.07
CA ARG A 189 25.26 5.69 17.61
C ARG A 189 26.37 4.73 18.13
N PHE A 190 26.04 3.56 18.68
CA PHE A 190 27.02 2.74 19.41
C PHE A 190 27.29 1.32 18.88
N ILE A 191 26.63 0.84 17.81
CA ILE A 191 26.87 -0.53 17.30
C ILE A 191 27.36 -0.48 15.85
N ALA A 192 28.56 0.06 15.64
CA ALA A 192 29.25 -0.03 14.33
C ALA A 192 30.66 -0.65 14.44
N ILE A 193 31.01 -1.28 15.57
CA ILE A 193 32.39 -1.75 15.82
C ILE A 193 32.48 -3.27 16.15
N ILE A 194 31.38 -4.02 16.32
CA ILE A 194 31.47 -5.45 16.77
C ILE A 194 30.99 -6.50 15.74
N GLU A 195 30.41 -6.14 14.60
CA GLU A 195 29.90 -7.14 13.64
C GLU A 195 30.90 -7.59 12.57
N ARG A 196 32.12 -7.96 12.99
CA ARG A 196 33.10 -8.62 12.10
C ARG A 196 33.34 -10.10 12.36
N ASN A 197 32.57 -10.78 13.23
CA ASN A 197 32.93 -12.17 13.58
C ASN A 197 31.82 -13.17 13.97
N ILE A 198 30.58 -13.05 13.49
CA ILE A 198 29.65 -14.20 13.55
C ILE A 198 28.88 -14.34 12.23
N SER A 199 29.52 -14.96 11.25
CA SER A 199 28.82 -15.71 10.21
C SER A 199 28.47 -17.08 10.78
N ARG A 200 27.19 -17.29 11.12
CA ARG A 200 26.44 -18.54 10.92
C ARG A 200 25.07 -18.47 11.62
N GLN A 201 24.03 -18.67 10.80
CA GLN A 201 22.66 -19.04 11.13
C GLN A 201 21.79 -18.02 11.87
N VAL A 202 21.03 -17.21 11.12
CA VAL A 202 19.57 -17.01 11.30
C VAL A 202 18.97 -16.62 9.93
N GLN A 203 17.80 -17.17 9.62
CA GLN A 203 17.05 -16.99 8.38
C GLN A 203 16.52 -15.57 8.19
N VAL A 204 16.46 -15.20 6.91
CA VAL A 204 15.88 -13.99 6.30
C VAL A 204 14.44 -13.74 6.79
N THR A 205 14.13 -12.54 7.27
CA THR A 205 12.75 -12.06 7.48
C THR A 205 12.56 -10.64 6.94
N SER A 206 11.57 -10.56 6.05
CA SER A 206 11.02 -9.49 5.20
C SER A 206 11.31 -8.02 5.49
N LEU A 207 11.74 -7.34 4.43
CA LEU A 207 11.90 -5.91 4.24
C LEU A 207 10.53 -5.23 4.05
N SER A 208 10.35 -4.04 4.62
CA SER A 208 9.20 -3.16 4.42
C SER A 208 9.03 -2.77 2.95
N GLU A 209 7.85 -2.94 2.37
CA GLU A 209 7.56 -2.43 1.02
C GLU A 209 7.16 -0.95 1.07
N ASN A 210 8.17 -0.08 1.10
CA ASN A 210 8.02 1.30 0.67
C ASN A 210 8.09 1.30 -0.85
N TYR A 211 6.99 0.99 -1.55
CA TYR A 211 7.03 1.03 -3.01
C TYR A 211 7.25 2.46 -3.48
N GLU A 212 8.38 2.66 -4.13
CA GLU A 212 8.72 3.92 -4.75
C GLU A 212 8.02 4.01 -6.10
N HIS A 213 7.33 5.12 -6.33
CA HIS A 213 6.47 5.27 -7.49
C HIS A 213 6.96 6.43 -8.34
N GLY A 214 7.02 6.18 -9.64
CA GLY A 214 7.34 7.21 -10.60
C GLY A 214 7.33 6.73 -12.04
N MET A 215 7.35 7.70 -12.94
CA MET A 215 7.21 7.51 -14.37
C MET A 215 8.24 8.35 -15.11
N LEU A 216 8.79 7.81 -16.19
CA LEU A 216 9.51 8.63 -17.16
C LEU A 216 8.46 9.27 -18.09
N MET A 217 8.33 10.60 -18.02
CA MET A 217 7.29 11.37 -18.70
C MET A 217 7.78 12.11 -19.95
N ASP A 218 9.09 12.28 -20.09
CA ASP A 218 9.73 12.77 -21.32
C ASP A 218 11.12 12.12 -21.48
N PRO A 219 11.41 11.39 -22.58
CA PRO A 219 10.41 10.79 -23.44
C PRO A 219 9.45 9.92 -22.63
N VAL A 220 8.15 10.00 -22.92
CA VAL A 220 7.13 9.27 -22.16
C VAL A 220 7.33 7.75 -22.26
N ASN A 221 7.31 7.05 -21.12
CA ASN A 221 7.39 5.59 -21.08
C ASN A 221 6.12 4.95 -21.66
N ARG A 222 6.19 3.64 -21.96
CA ARG A 222 5.10 2.89 -22.61
C ARG A 222 3.79 2.90 -21.81
N SER A 223 3.84 2.80 -20.49
CA SER A 223 2.64 2.78 -19.64
C SER A 223 1.98 4.13 -19.45
N SER A 224 2.72 5.24 -19.60
CA SER A 224 2.22 6.61 -19.44
C SER A 224 1.89 7.30 -20.75
N MET A 225 2.09 6.62 -21.89
CA MET A 225 1.79 7.15 -23.22
C MET A 225 0.36 7.69 -23.36
N TRP A 226 -0.61 7.02 -22.77
CA TRP A 226 -2.00 7.45 -22.82
C TRP A 226 -2.22 8.82 -22.18
N ARG A 227 -1.43 9.20 -21.17
CA ARG A 227 -1.47 10.53 -20.54
C ARG A 227 -1.09 11.65 -21.51
N LYS A 228 -0.37 11.32 -22.58
CA LYS A 228 0.02 12.25 -23.66
C LYS A 228 -0.88 12.14 -24.90
N GLY A 229 -2.00 11.41 -24.82
CA GLY A 229 -2.99 11.29 -25.89
C GLY A 229 -2.64 10.29 -26.99
N TYR A 230 -1.61 9.46 -26.80
CA TYR A 230 -1.32 8.36 -27.73
C TYR A 230 -2.39 7.27 -27.62
N LYS A 231 -2.66 6.60 -28.74
CA LYS A 231 -3.62 5.48 -28.80
C LYS A 231 -2.98 4.19 -28.27
N THR A 232 -2.77 4.14 -26.96
CA THR A 232 -2.23 2.99 -26.24
C THR A 232 -3.20 2.53 -25.16
N PRO A 233 -3.17 1.26 -24.73
CA PRO A 233 -3.90 0.83 -23.54
C PRO A 233 -3.60 1.75 -22.34
N HIS A 234 -4.62 2.04 -21.54
CA HIS A 234 -4.44 2.83 -20.32
C HIS A 234 -3.89 1.92 -19.22
N ASN A 235 -2.74 2.29 -18.65
CA ASN A 235 -2.32 1.79 -17.35
C ASN A 235 -2.48 2.94 -16.34
N TYR A 236 -3.44 2.82 -15.41
CA TYR A 236 -3.67 3.85 -14.39
C TYR A 236 -2.70 3.74 -13.20
N ASP A 237 -1.97 2.63 -13.11
CA ASP A 237 -0.88 2.34 -12.16
C ASP A 237 0.48 2.40 -12.89
N ASP A 238 0.62 3.38 -13.78
CA ASP A 238 1.80 3.53 -14.63
C ASP A 238 3.04 4.04 -13.89
N ASP A 239 2.86 4.55 -12.68
CA ASP A 239 3.91 4.86 -11.71
C ASP A 239 4.32 3.68 -10.84
N GLY A 240 3.62 2.55 -10.92
CA GLY A 240 3.83 1.32 -10.15
C GLY A 240 4.65 0.23 -10.84
N LEU A 241 5.58 0.57 -11.74
CA LEU A 241 6.42 -0.43 -12.46
C LEU A 241 7.65 -0.87 -11.64
N TYR A 242 7.43 -1.40 -10.44
CA TYR A 242 8.45 -1.79 -9.45
C TYR A 242 8.83 -3.29 -9.48
N CYS A 243 8.96 -3.86 -10.68
CA CYS A 243 9.46 -5.22 -10.93
C CYS A 243 8.58 -6.35 -10.38
N GLY A 244 7.30 -6.09 -10.10
CA GLY A 244 6.38 -7.09 -9.53
C GLY A 244 6.76 -7.53 -8.12
N GLU A 245 7.21 -6.58 -7.29
CA GLU A 245 7.30 -6.72 -5.83
C GLU A 245 8.39 -7.67 -5.30
N VAL A 246 9.31 -8.12 -6.15
CA VAL A 246 10.40 -9.01 -5.75
C VAL A 246 11.67 -8.25 -5.39
N MET A 247 12.34 -8.62 -4.31
CA MET A 247 13.61 -8.00 -3.89
C MET A 247 14.67 -7.99 -5.01
N GLN A 248 15.24 -6.81 -5.28
CA GLN A 248 16.34 -6.65 -6.23
C GLN A 248 17.64 -6.31 -5.49
N ASP A 249 18.73 -7.00 -5.84
CA ASP A 249 20.07 -6.67 -5.36
C ASP A 249 20.84 -6.02 -6.53
N TRP A 250 20.79 -4.69 -6.57
CA TRP A 250 21.46 -3.91 -7.61
C TRP A 250 22.99 -4.04 -7.54
N GLU A 251 23.56 -4.11 -6.35
CA GLU A 251 25.03 -4.13 -6.15
C GLU A 251 25.66 -5.47 -6.54
N ARG A 252 24.91 -6.58 -6.44
CA ARG A 252 25.38 -7.91 -6.82
C ARG A 252 24.91 -8.38 -8.19
N GLU A 253 24.36 -7.47 -8.99
CA GLU A 253 23.76 -7.75 -10.29
C GLU A 253 22.67 -8.84 -10.29
N ASN A 254 21.90 -8.92 -9.21
CA ASN A 254 20.83 -9.90 -9.04
C ASN A 254 19.48 -9.18 -8.92
N TRP A 255 19.04 -8.57 -10.02
CA TRP A 255 17.72 -7.96 -10.13
C TRP A 255 16.76 -8.94 -10.82
N LYS A 256 15.84 -9.53 -10.05
CA LYS A 256 14.70 -10.25 -10.61
C LYS A 256 13.67 -9.24 -11.11
N CYS A 257 13.93 -8.58 -12.22
CA CYS A 257 13.02 -7.57 -12.80
C CYS A 257 12.77 -7.83 -14.28
N GLY A 258 11.55 -7.59 -14.78
CA GLY A 258 11.33 -7.42 -16.20
C GLY A 258 12.12 -6.21 -16.72
N VAL A 259 12.63 -6.26 -17.95
CA VAL A 259 13.56 -5.22 -18.44
C VAL A 259 12.91 -3.83 -18.56
N CYS A 260 11.59 -3.77 -18.47
CA CYS A 260 10.77 -2.55 -18.49
C CYS A 260 9.91 -2.36 -17.22
N GLY A 261 10.27 -3.01 -16.11
CA GLY A 261 9.63 -2.80 -14.80
C GLY A 261 8.48 -3.74 -14.46
N ASP A 262 8.09 -4.63 -15.39
CA ASP A 262 7.12 -5.71 -15.14
C ASP A 262 7.67 -6.79 -14.17
N SER A 263 6.80 -7.69 -13.69
CA SER A 263 7.24 -8.84 -12.89
C SER A 263 8.19 -9.74 -13.68
N TYR A 264 9.32 -10.11 -13.07
CA TYR A 264 10.26 -11.06 -13.69
C TYR A 264 9.63 -12.42 -14.03
N SER A 265 8.59 -12.82 -13.28
CA SER A 265 7.90 -14.10 -13.49
C SER A 265 7.02 -14.14 -14.74
N GLU A 266 6.66 -12.98 -15.30
CA GLU A 266 5.82 -12.90 -16.49
C GLU A 266 6.51 -13.40 -17.76
N ARG A 267 5.70 -13.86 -18.71
CA ARG A 267 6.18 -14.33 -20.02
C ARG A 267 6.61 -13.16 -20.89
N VAL A 268 7.83 -13.24 -21.42
CA VAL A 268 8.38 -12.33 -22.44
C VAL A 268 7.66 -12.55 -23.79
N PRO A 269 7.27 -11.49 -24.53
CA PRO A 269 7.32 -10.08 -24.14
C PRO A 269 6.26 -9.72 -23.08
N ARG A 270 6.71 -9.14 -21.97
CA ARG A 270 5.87 -8.66 -20.86
C ARG A 270 5.03 -7.46 -21.27
N GLN A 271 4.15 -6.96 -20.40
CA GLN A 271 3.22 -5.89 -20.74
C GLN A 271 3.94 -4.64 -21.26
N ASN A 272 5.02 -4.23 -20.60
CA ASN A 272 5.78 -3.04 -20.92
C ASN A 272 6.97 -3.27 -21.84
N GLU A 273 7.16 -4.49 -22.36
CA GLU A 273 8.24 -4.82 -23.30
C GLU A 273 7.84 -4.59 -24.77
N ASN A 274 8.81 -4.48 -25.68
CA ASN A 274 8.52 -4.18 -27.08
C ASN A 274 7.67 -5.28 -27.74
N LYS A 275 6.56 -4.86 -28.35
CA LYS A 275 5.66 -5.70 -29.16
C LYS A 275 5.49 -5.17 -30.59
N GLY A 276 6.38 -4.29 -31.02
CA GLY A 276 6.37 -3.68 -32.36
C GLY A 276 5.52 -2.42 -32.51
N TYR A 277 5.00 -1.87 -31.41
CA TYR A 277 4.02 -0.78 -31.43
C TYR A 277 4.38 0.44 -30.56
N TYR A 278 5.64 0.87 -30.45
CA TYR A 278 5.97 2.06 -29.67
C TYR A 278 7.21 2.80 -30.21
N GLY A 279 7.03 3.93 -30.90
CA GLY A 279 8.13 4.79 -31.36
C GLY A 279 7.63 6.19 -31.70
N TYR A 280 8.02 7.20 -30.91
CA TYR A 280 7.37 8.52 -30.98
C TYR A 280 8.27 9.74 -30.76
N SER A 281 9.53 9.55 -30.32
CA SER A 281 10.51 10.64 -30.22
C SER A 281 11.73 10.35 -31.08
N THR A 282 12.28 11.39 -31.72
CA THR A 282 13.50 11.30 -32.52
C THR A 282 14.54 12.23 -31.94
N TYR A 283 15.74 11.71 -31.73
CA TYR A 283 16.87 12.46 -31.18
C TYR A 283 18.08 12.32 -32.10
N LYS A 284 18.95 13.33 -32.08
CA LYS A 284 20.22 13.28 -32.80
C LYS A 284 21.23 12.47 -31.98
N SER A 285 21.91 11.51 -32.60
CA SER A 285 23.02 10.80 -31.95
C SER A 285 24.06 11.80 -31.41
N GLY A 286 24.58 11.55 -30.20
CA GLY A 286 25.50 12.47 -29.54
C GLY A 286 24.90 13.74 -28.92
N SER A 287 23.59 13.97 -29.08
CA SER A 287 22.97 15.18 -28.49
C SER A 287 22.70 15.02 -27.00
N THR A 288 22.67 16.16 -26.31
CA THR A 288 22.09 16.23 -24.97
C THR A 288 20.58 16.33 -25.09
N ILE A 289 19.87 15.47 -24.37
CA ILE A 289 18.41 15.47 -24.28
C ILE A 289 17.98 15.71 -22.84
N LYS A 290 16.79 16.28 -22.66
CA LYS A 290 16.18 16.43 -21.35
C LYS A 290 15.22 15.26 -21.10
N ALA A 291 15.49 14.50 -20.06
CA ALA A 291 14.57 13.52 -19.52
C ALA A 291 13.78 14.13 -18.35
N VAL A 292 12.49 13.83 -18.26
CA VAL A 292 11.64 14.24 -17.14
C VAL A 292 11.09 13.00 -16.45
N VAL A 293 11.48 12.80 -15.20
CA VAL A 293 10.97 11.74 -14.33
C VAL A 293 9.99 12.37 -13.35
N GLU A 294 8.75 11.90 -13.32
CA GLU A 294 7.75 12.30 -12.32
C GLU A 294 7.77 11.27 -11.18
N LEU A 295 8.17 11.67 -9.97
CA LEU A 295 8.04 10.80 -8.79
C LEU A 295 6.75 11.14 -8.04
N THR A 296 5.87 10.16 -7.90
CA THR A 296 4.65 10.25 -7.09
C THR A 296 4.89 9.81 -5.64
N ALA A 297 5.89 8.96 -5.41
CA ALA A 297 6.44 8.63 -4.10
C ALA A 297 7.98 8.57 -4.16
N ASN A 298 8.66 9.43 -3.40
CA ASN A 298 10.11 9.63 -3.50
C ASN A 298 10.85 9.25 -2.22
N HIS A 299 11.78 8.30 -2.33
CA HIS A 299 12.61 7.78 -1.23
C HIS A 299 14.11 7.97 -1.46
N TRP A 300 14.52 9.11 -2.03
CA TRP A 300 15.91 9.37 -2.41
C TRP A 300 16.47 8.28 -3.34
N GLY A 301 17.73 8.40 -3.70
CA GLY A 301 18.42 7.36 -4.45
C GLY A 301 18.97 7.88 -5.76
N ARG A 302 18.91 7.04 -6.79
CA ARG A 302 19.71 7.24 -8.01
C ARG A 302 18.90 6.87 -9.24
N PHE A 303 18.86 7.77 -10.21
CA PHE A 303 18.33 7.46 -11.54
C PHE A 303 19.47 7.08 -12.48
N TYR A 304 19.39 5.88 -13.03
CA TYR A 304 20.26 5.41 -14.10
C TYR A 304 19.49 5.39 -15.41
N PHE A 305 20.20 5.60 -16.52
CA PHE A 305 19.63 5.58 -17.86
C PHE A 305 20.47 4.68 -18.77
N HIS A 306 19.80 3.87 -19.57
CA HIS A 306 20.42 2.98 -20.54
C HIS A 306 19.65 3.02 -21.86
N LEU A 307 20.35 2.83 -22.97
CA LEU A 307 19.76 2.75 -24.29
C LEU A 307 19.83 1.30 -24.79
N CYS A 308 18.87 0.87 -25.60
CA CYS A 308 18.98 -0.39 -26.34
C CYS A 308 18.63 -0.13 -27.81
N PRO A 309 19.62 -0.14 -28.72
CA PRO A 309 19.37 -0.07 -30.16
C PRO A 309 18.87 -1.44 -30.65
N LEU A 310 17.57 -1.53 -30.94
CA LEU A 310 16.99 -2.79 -31.42
C LEU A 310 17.36 -3.03 -32.88
N PRO A 311 17.69 -4.28 -33.28
CA PRO A 311 18.00 -4.60 -34.68
C PRO A 311 16.84 -4.34 -35.64
N ASN A 312 15.60 -4.47 -35.14
CA ASN A 312 14.37 -4.13 -35.86
C ASN A 312 13.20 -4.03 -34.86
N LYS A 313 12.04 -3.54 -35.35
CA LYS A 313 10.84 -3.30 -34.55
C LYS A 313 10.24 -4.55 -33.89
N ASP A 314 10.51 -5.75 -34.37
CA ASP A 314 9.91 -6.99 -33.87
C ASP A 314 10.78 -7.65 -32.78
N GLN A 315 11.99 -7.14 -32.53
CA GLN A 315 12.87 -7.62 -31.47
C GLN A 315 12.51 -7.02 -30.12
N VAL A 316 12.57 -7.86 -29.07
CA VAL A 316 12.36 -7.43 -27.69
C VAL A 316 13.70 -6.99 -27.11
N GLU A 317 13.73 -5.85 -26.41
CA GLU A 317 14.91 -5.42 -25.66
C GLU A 317 15.34 -6.45 -24.61
N THR A 318 16.64 -6.51 -24.34
CA THR A 318 17.23 -7.44 -23.38
C THR A 318 18.12 -6.70 -22.40
N GLU A 319 18.35 -7.29 -21.23
CA GLU A 319 19.28 -6.73 -20.25
C GLU A 319 20.68 -6.53 -20.84
N GLU A 320 21.16 -7.50 -21.64
CA GLU A 320 22.47 -7.43 -22.28
C GLU A 320 22.59 -6.20 -23.19
N CYS A 321 21.56 -5.92 -23.98
CA CYS A 321 21.52 -4.75 -24.84
C CYS A 321 21.64 -3.42 -24.06
N PHE A 322 21.00 -3.33 -22.89
CA PHE A 322 21.10 -2.15 -22.03
C PHE A 322 22.47 -2.04 -21.36
N LYS A 323 23.04 -3.16 -20.87
CA LYS A 323 24.35 -3.17 -20.21
C LYS A 323 25.47 -2.63 -21.13
N THR A 324 25.37 -2.89 -22.43
CA THR A 324 26.40 -2.43 -23.39
C THR A 324 26.25 -0.97 -23.81
N HIS A 325 25.16 -0.28 -23.46
CA HIS A 325 24.89 1.10 -23.88
C HIS A 325 24.36 1.98 -22.73
N PRO A 326 25.17 2.25 -21.69
CA PRO A 326 24.80 3.19 -20.64
C PRO A 326 24.68 4.62 -21.18
N VAL A 327 23.74 5.39 -20.64
CA VAL A 327 23.57 6.82 -20.95
C VAL A 327 23.96 7.63 -19.72
N ASN A 328 25.08 8.35 -19.82
CA ASN A 328 25.54 9.23 -18.75
C ASN A 328 24.74 10.55 -18.76
N LEU A 329 24.79 11.25 -17.63
CA LEU A 329 24.30 12.62 -17.53
C LEU A 329 25.18 13.58 -18.35
N ALA A 330 24.62 14.73 -18.75
CA ALA A 330 25.34 15.77 -19.48
C ALA A 330 26.55 16.33 -18.71
N ASN A 331 26.50 16.28 -17.37
CA ASN A 331 27.62 16.65 -16.50
C ASN A 331 28.72 15.57 -16.38
N GLY A 332 28.57 14.43 -17.08
CA GLY A 332 29.49 13.30 -17.07
C GLY A 332 29.27 12.29 -15.94
N GLU A 333 28.33 12.52 -15.02
CA GLU A 333 28.01 11.56 -13.95
C GLU A 333 27.22 10.36 -14.49
N LYS A 334 27.35 9.21 -13.82
CA LYS A 334 26.67 7.96 -14.22
C LYS A 334 25.19 7.93 -13.84
N TYR A 335 24.77 8.73 -12.86
CA TYR A 335 23.41 8.70 -12.33
C TYR A 335 23.04 10.04 -11.71
N TYR A 336 21.75 10.36 -11.75
CA TYR A 336 21.20 11.54 -11.07
C TYR A 336 20.90 11.20 -9.61
N ARG A 337 21.33 12.03 -8.67
CA ARG A 337 21.08 11.83 -7.24
C ARG A 337 19.79 12.50 -6.82
N VAL A 338 18.83 11.71 -6.36
CA VAL A 338 17.65 12.21 -5.69
C VAL A 338 18.00 12.41 -4.22
N ILE A 339 18.24 13.66 -3.82
CA ILE A 339 18.68 14.05 -2.47
C ILE A 339 17.57 14.74 -1.64
N THR A 340 16.35 14.78 -2.17
CA THR A 340 15.17 15.36 -1.53
C THR A 340 14.05 14.33 -1.49
N HIS A 341 13.11 14.49 -0.56
CA HIS A 341 11.83 13.76 -0.52
C HIS A 341 10.73 14.38 -1.38
N LYS A 342 10.99 15.50 -2.06
CA LYS A 342 9.97 16.18 -2.86
C LYS A 342 9.45 15.26 -3.97
N THR A 343 8.15 15.21 -4.14
CA THR A 343 7.50 14.59 -5.30
C THR A 343 7.37 15.59 -6.44
N GLY A 344 7.02 15.10 -7.63
CA GLY A 344 6.87 15.88 -8.85
C GLY A 344 8.00 15.64 -9.86
N ASN A 345 8.18 16.60 -10.76
CA ASN A 345 9.06 16.46 -11.92
C ASN A 345 10.53 16.71 -11.55
N PHE A 346 11.36 15.73 -11.89
CA PHE A 346 12.81 15.78 -11.87
C PHE A 346 13.31 15.85 -13.31
N GLU A 347 13.97 16.96 -13.63
CA GLU A 347 14.55 17.20 -14.94
C GLU A 347 16.01 16.76 -14.93
N VAL A 348 16.37 15.87 -15.86
CA VAL A 348 17.69 15.26 -15.95
C VAL A 348 18.21 15.43 -17.36
N GLU A 349 19.38 16.06 -17.52
CA GLU A 349 20.03 16.18 -18.82
C GLU A 349 20.89 14.94 -19.08
N LEU A 350 20.59 14.24 -20.17
CA LEU A 350 21.25 13.01 -20.60
C LEU A 350 22.12 13.27 -21.84
N ALA A 351 23.34 12.78 -21.86
CA ALA A 351 24.21 12.80 -23.03
C ALA A 351 24.04 11.50 -23.81
N LEU A 352 23.38 11.53 -24.97
CA LEU A 352 23.24 10.36 -25.82
C LEU A 352 24.62 9.93 -26.37
N PRO A 353 24.90 8.62 -26.50
CA PRO A 353 26.14 8.15 -27.09
C PRO A 353 26.30 8.66 -28.52
N ASN A 354 27.52 9.08 -28.89
CA ASN A 354 27.84 9.62 -30.22
C ASN A 354 27.92 8.52 -31.30
N ASP A 355 28.06 7.27 -30.89
CA ASP A 355 28.30 6.09 -31.72
C ASP A 355 27.07 5.17 -31.84
N VAL A 356 25.96 5.54 -31.20
CA VAL A 356 24.71 4.78 -31.28
C VAL A 356 23.73 5.48 -32.21
N THR A 357 23.30 4.75 -33.24
CA THR A 357 22.18 5.10 -34.10
C THR A 357 21.25 3.89 -34.22
N CYS A 358 19.94 4.14 -34.21
CA CYS A 358 18.92 3.10 -34.33
C CYS A 358 17.63 3.70 -34.89
N GLU A 359 16.91 2.94 -35.71
CA GLU A 359 15.55 3.29 -36.14
C GLU A 359 14.53 3.01 -35.03
N GLN A 360 14.79 1.97 -34.24
CA GLN A 360 14.01 1.62 -33.06
C GLN A 360 14.95 1.53 -31.86
N CYS A 361 14.84 2.50 -30.96
CA CYS A 361 15.64 2.55 -29.74
C CYS A 361 14.71 2.45 -28.52
N VAL A 362 15.19 1.82 -27.45
CA VAL A 362 14.49 1.78 -26.17
C VAL A 362 15.34 2.50 -25.14
N LEU A 363 14.80 3.56 -24.53
CA LEU A 363 15.42 4.21 -23.37
C LEU A 363 14.84 3.58 -22.11
N ARG A 364 15.71 3.06 -21.24
CA ARG A 364 15.34 2.55 -19.92
C ARG A 364 15.78 3.54 -18.86
N TRP A 365 14.83 3.99 -18.06
CA TRP A 365 15.08 4.62 -16.77
C TRP A 365 15.04 3.54 -15.69
N THR A 366 16.00 3.59 -14.76
CA THR A 366 16.04 2.71 -13.59
C THR A 366 16.18 3.57 -12.35
N TYR A 367 15.22 3.45 -11.43
CA TYR A 367 15.30 4.08 -10.13
C TYR A 367 15.85 3.08 -9.11
N VAL A 368 17.10 3.29 -8.71
CA VAL A 368 17.70 2.54 -7.59
C VAL A 368 17.54 3.37 -6.34
N VAL A 369 16.62 2.91 -5.51
CA VAL A 369 16.29 3.60 -4.27
C VAL A 369 17.35 3.25 -3.22
N VAL A 370 17.74 4.22 -2.41
CA VAL A 370 18.62 3.96 -1.27
C VAL A 370 17.73 3.79 -0.05
N ASN A 371 17.33 2.55 0.19
CA ASN A 371 16.73 2.16 1.46
C ASN A 371 17.88 1.89 2.44
N TYR A 372 17.89 2.58 3.58
CA TYR A 372 18.91 2.42 4.61
C TYR A 372 18.97 0.94 5.04
N VAL A 373 20.10 0.27 4.77
CA VAL A 373 20.39 -1.13 5.17
C VAL A 373 20.87 -1.18 6.61
#